data_AF-A0A847CXS8-F1
#
_entry.id   AF-A0A847CXS8-F1
#
_cell.length_a   1.000
_cell.length_b   1.000
_cell.length_c   1.000
_cell.angle_alpha   90.00
_cell.angle_beta   90.00
_cell.angle_gamma   90.00
#
_symmetry.space_group_name_H-M   'P 1'
#
loop_
_entity.id
_entity.type
_entity.pdbx_description
1 polymer ?
#
loop_
_entity_poly.entity_id
_entity_poly.type
_entity_poly.pdbx_seq_one_letter_code
_entity_poly.pdbx_strand_id
1 'polypeptide(L)' 'NTENEQDRVFNVTFNLKAGKYDNKETYYLFIFEESNQILPKKIEFVIDIPFATDDFDFFS' A
#
# COMPACT_ATOMS: atom_id res chain seq x y z
N ASN A 1 23.67 -2.51 -28.65
CA ASN A 1 23.84 -2.10 -27.25
C ASN A 1 22.58 -2.55 -26.53
N THR A 2 22.60 -3.75 -25.93
CA THR A 2 21.48 -4.25 -25.12
C THR A 2 21.53 -3.46 -23.82
N GLU A 3 20.89 -2.30 -23.81
CA GLU A 3 20.65 -1.55 -22.59
C GLU A 3 19.84 -2.45 -21.69
N ASN A 4 20.51 -2.93 -20.65
CA ASN A 4 19.91 -3.55 -19.49
C ASN A 4 18.98 -2.49 -18.88
N GLU A 5 17.79 -2.37 -19.42
CA GLU A 5 16.62 -1.80 -18.75
C GLU A 5 16.34 -2.75 -17.58
N GLN A 6 17.21 -2.70 -16.56
CA GLN A 6 16.86 -3.19 -15.23
C GLN A 6 15.55 -2.50 -14.93
N ASP A 7 14.47 -3.28 -14.93
CA ASP A 7 13.15 -2.86 -14.48
C ASP A 7 13.39 -2.04 -13.22
N ARG A 8 13.27 -0.71 -13.34
CA ARG A 8 13.58 0.18 -12.23
C ARG A 8 12.49 -0.06 -11.20
N VAL A 9 12.76 -0.96 -10.25
CA VAL A 9 11.81 -1.29 -9.20
C VAL A 9 11.75 -0.10 -8.27
N PHE A 10 10.74 0.73 -8.44
CA PHE A 10 10.41 1.80 -7.52
C PHE A 10 9.74 1.19 -6.30
N ASN A 11 10.50 1.04 -5.22
CA ASN A 11 9.95 0.68 -3.92
C ASN A 11 9.45 1.95 -3.23
N VAL A 12 8.16 1.96 -2.86
CA VAL A 12 7.54 3.03 -2.10
C VAL A 12 7.03 2.45 -0.79
N THR A 13 7.58 2.92 0.33
CA THR A 13 7.09 2.57 1.67
C THR A 13 6.15 3.67 2.14
N PHE A 14 4.96 3.30 2.60
CA PHE A 14 4.02 4.22 3.23
C PHE A 14 3.66 3.68 4.61
N ASN A 15 3.39 4.60 5.53
CA ASN A 15 2.85 4.24 6.83
C ASN A 15 1.33 4.31 6.77
N LEU A 16 0.68 3.28 7.27
CA LEU A 16 -0.76 3.30 7.51
C LEU A 16 -1.07 4.27 8.65
N LYS A 17 -2.21 4.96 8.56
CA LYS A 17 -2.70 5.77 9.67
C LYS A 17 -3.12 4.83 10.82
N ALA A 18 -3.15 5.32 12.04
CA ALA A 18 -3.74 4.52 13.13
C ALA A 18 -5.21 4.25 12.82
N GLY A 19 -5.61 2.98 12.83
CA GLY A 19 -6.94 2.54 12.46
C GLY A 19 -7.10 1.03 12.59
N LYS A 20 -8.35 0.56 12.50
CA LYS A 20 -8.67 -0.87 12.42
C LYS A 20 -8.57 -1.30 10.96
N TYR A 21 -7.58 -2.14 10.66
CA TYR A 21 -7.39 -2.77 9.36
C TYR A 21 -7.72 -4.26 9.47
N ASP A 22 -8.12 -4.87 8.36
CA ASP A 22 -8.46 -6.29 8.27
C ASP A 22 -7.64 -6.93 7.15
N ASN A 23 -7.07 -8.12 7.37
CA ASN A 23 -6.31 -8.84 6.35
C ASN A 23 -7.19 -9.46 5.26
N LYS A 24 -8.51 -9.52 5.47
CA LYS A 24 -9.49 -10.04 4.49
C LYS A 24 -9.98 -8.96 3.54
N GLU A 25 -9.71 -7.70 3.83
CA GLU A 25 -10.15 -6.56 3.04
C GLU A 25 -9.09 -6.15 2.00
N THR A 26 -9.55 -5.73 0.81
CA THR A 26 -8.69 -5.22 -0.26
C THR A 26 -8.53 -3.72 -0.13
N TYR A 27 -7.29 -3.24 -0.11
CA TYR A 27 -6.96 -1.83 -0.04
C TYR A 27 -6.43 -1.30 -1.36
N TYR A 28 -6.47 0.02 -1.50
CA TYR A 28 -6.12 0.71 -2.73
C TYR A 28 -5.17 1.86 -2.44
N LEU A 29 -4.02 1.85 -3.12
CA LEU A 29 -3.10 2.99 -3.16
C LEU A 29 -3.40 3.80 -4.42
N PHE A 30 -3.71 5.08 -4.23
CA PHE A 30 -3.88 6.03 -5.32
C PHE A 30 -2.64 6.91 -5.41
N ILE A 31 -1.92 6.80 -6.52
CA ILE A 31 -0.77 7.64 -6.82
C ILE A 31 -1.25 8.75 -7.74
N PHE A 32 -1.34 9.96 -7.21
CA PHE A 32 -1.63 11.16 -7.97
C PHE A 32 -0.33 11.80 -8.42
N GLU A 33 -0.33 12.33 -9.63
CA GLU A 33 0.76 13.16 -10.14
C GLU A 33 0.51 14.61 -9.70
N GLU A 34 1.57 15.33 -9.33
CA GLU A 34 1.47 16.65 -8.71
C GLU A 34 0.81 17.70 -9.63
N SER A 35 1.06 17.60 -10.94
CA SER A 35 0.45 18.48 -11.93
C SER A 35 -1.02 18.16 -12.18
N ASN A 36 -1.56 17.08 -11.61
CA ASN A 36 -2.95 16.61 -11.78
C ASN A 36 -3.36 16.41 -13.25
N GLN A 37 -2.39 16.33 -14.17
CA GLN A 37 -2.62 16.18 -15.61
C GLN A 37 -2.81 14.72 -16.00
N ILE A 38 -2.26 13.81 -15.20
CA ILE A 38 -2.31 12.37 -15.45
C ILE A 38 -3.34 11.74 -14.51
N LEU A 39 -4.09 10.77 -15.03
CA LEU A 39 -5.03 9.99 -14.24
C LEU A 39 -4.28 9.26 -13.11
N PRO A 40 -4.84 9.25 -11.89
CA PRO A 40 -4.21 8.61 -10.76
C PRO A 40 -4.06 7.10 -11.00
N LYS A 41 -2.89 6.57 -10.68
CA LYS A 41 -2.66 5.13 -10.72
C LYS A 41 -3.28 4.51 -9.49
N LYS A 42 -4.23 3.60 -9.69
CA LYS A 42 -4.85 2.78 -8.64
C LYS A 42 -4.11 1.44 -8.56
N ILE A 43 -3.59 1.13 -7.38
CA ILE A 43 -2.85 -0.12 -7.12
C ILE A 43 -3.57 -0.86 -6.00
N GLU A 44 -3.99 -2.09 -6.29
CA GLU A 44 -4.58 -3.00 -5.30
C GLU A 44 -3.49 -3.64 -4.44
N PHE A 45 -3.73 -3.67 -3.14
CA PHE A 45 -2.88 -4.38 -2.19
C PHE A 45 -3.69 -4.94 -1.03
N VAL A 46 -3.13 -5.94 -0.37
CA VAL A 46 -3.63 -6.50 0.88
C VAL A 46 -2.64 -6.22 1.98
N ILE A 47 -3.14 -6.01 3.19
CA ILE A 47 -2.30 -5.82 4.35
C ILE A 47 -2.14 -7.18 5.02
N ASP A 48 -0.93 -7.70 5.01
CA ASP A 48 -0.59 -8.89 5.78
C ASP A 48 -0.40 -8.51 7.25
N ILE A 49 -1.52 -8.48 7.99
CA ILE A 49 -1.49 -8.43 9.45
C ILE A 49 -1.64 -9.85 9.99
N PRO A 50 -0.67 -10.35 10.78
CA PRO A 50 -0.88 -11.57 11.52
C PRO A 50 -2.08 -11.32 12.42
N PHE A 51 -3.11 -12.18 12.30
CA PHE A 51 -4.30 -12.14 13.13
C PHE A 51 -3.84 -11.98 14.58
N ALA A 52 -4.04 -10.78 15.15
CA ALA A 52 -3.77 -10.59 16.55
C ALA A 52 -4.69 -11.59 17.24
N THR A 53 -4.07 -12.53 17.95
CA THR A 53 -4.72 -13.55 18.75
C THR A 53 -5.81 -12.90 19.61
N ASP A 54 -7.05 -12.94 19.14
CA ASP A 54 -8.36 -12.65 19.76
C ASP A 54 -8.57 -11.52 20.81
N ASP A 55 -7.56 -10.90 21.43
CA ASP A 55 -7.75 -10.17 22.71
C ASP A 55 -6.71 -9.05 22.96
N PHE A 56 -6.37 -8.21 21.98
CA PHE A 56 -5.65 -6.97 22.29
C PHE A 56 -6.35 -5.74 21.70
N ASP A 57 -7.27 -5.18 22.49
CA ASP A 57 -7.72 -3.80 22.35
C ASP A 57 -6.57 -2.87 22.75
N PHE A 58 -5.77 -2.42 21.76
CA PHE A 58 -4.69 -1.43 21.97
C PHE A 58 -5.21 -0.02 22.36
N PHE A 59 -6.54 0.16 22.44
CA PHE A 59 -7.20 1.43 22.76
C PHE A 59 -8.17 1.32 23.95
N SER A 60 -8.07 0.28 24.79
CA SER A 60 -8.74 0.23 26.10
C SER A 60 -7.90 0.86 27.20
#